data_AF-A0AAU2HYG1-F1
#
_entry.id   AF-A0AAU2HYG1-F1
#
_cell.length_a   1.000
_cell.length_b   1.000
_cell.length_c   1.000
_cell.angle_alpha   90.00
_cell.angle_beta   90.00
_cell.angle_gamma   90.00
#
_symmetry.space_group_name_H-M   'P 1'
#
loop_
_entity.id
_entity.type
_entity.pdbx_description
1 polymer ?
#
loop_
_entity_poly.entity_id
_entity_poly.type
_entity_poly.pdbx_seq_one_letter_code
_entity_poly.pdbx_strand_id
1 'polypeptide(L)'
;MTTRWSLTIDCAHPAKLAAFWALALGYTAKPAPAGFGSWEEWFAHHEIPQDEWDQGAYLCDPDGVGPGVSLLQVPESKVVKNRLHLDVQVGGGRDTPWEARWPRVVEALEQLTAAGATVIRVDELQGRPDHVVMADPEGNEFCLV
;
A
#
# COMPACT_ATOMS: atom_id res chain seq x y z
N MET A 1 19.95 1.33 18.09
CA MET A 1 18.61 0.85 17.73
C MET A 1 18.16 1.61 16.50
N THR A 2 17.53 0.94 15.53
CA THR A 2 16.91 1.60 14.39
C THR A 2 15.62 2.29 14.84
N THR A 3 15.30 3.43 14.22
CA THR A 3 14.06 4.16 14.49
C THR A 3 12.92 3.56 13.68
N ARG A 4 11.79 3.26 14.33
CA ARG A 4 10.57 2.84 13.63
C ARG A 4 9.95 4.03 12.90
N TRP A 5 9.36 3.77 11.74
CA TRP A 5 8.70 4.78 10.92
C TRP A 5 7.45 4.17 10.27
N SER A 6 6.61 5.04 9.71
CA SER A 6 5.39 4.66 8.98
C SER A 6 5.22 5.56 7.76
N LEU A 7 4.47 5.07 6.77
CA LEU A 7 4.07 5.81 5.59
C LEU A 7 2.60 6.22 5.72
N THR A 8 2.25 7.40 5.22
CA THR A 8 0.85 7.82 5.05
C THR A 8 0.60 8.11 3.58
N ILE A 9 -0.53 7.63 3.07
CA ILE A 9 -1.01 7.85 1.71
C ILE A 9 -2.34 8.59 1.81
N ASP A 10 -2.39 9.79 1.24
CA ASP A 10 -3.60 10.57 1.15
C ASP A 10 -4.49 10.01 0.03
N CYS A 11 -5.81 9.98 0.27
CA CYS A 11 -6.77 9.34 -0.61
C CYS A 11 -8.18 9.91 -0.44
N ALA A 12 -9.11 9.54 -1.32
CA ALA A 12 -10.53 9.85 -1.20
C ALA A 12 -11.29 8.74 -0.44
N HIS A 13 -10.88 7.47 -0.58
CA HIS A 13 -11.56 6.31 -0.01
C HIS A 13 -10.62 5.40 0.79
N PRO A 14 -10.34 5.72 2.07
CA PRO A 14 -9.39 4.99 2.91
C PRO A 14 -9.61 3.48 2.96
N ALA A 15 -10.85 3.03 3.18
CA ALA A 15 -11.15 1.60 3.29
C ALA A 15 -10.88 0.82 1.99
N LYS A 16 -11.23 1.41 0.84
CA LYS A 16 -10.99 0.80 -0.48
C LYS A 16 -9.48 0.70 -0.76
N LEU A 17 -8.76 1.79 -0.49
CA LEU A 17 -7.32 1.84 -0.72
C LEU A 17 -6.55 0.93 0.25
N ALA A 18 -7.01 0.83 1.50
CA ALA A 18 -6.44 -0.09 2.48
C ALA A 18 -6.63 -1.56 2.08
N ALA A 19 -7.79 -1.94 1.54
CA ALA A 19 -8.00 -3.30 1.03
C ALA A 19 -7.01 -3.63 -0.11
N PHE A 20 -6.78 -2.67 -1.01
CA PHE A 20 -5.79 -2.82 -2.07
C PHE A 20 -4.36 -2.97 -1.52
N TRP A 21 -3.92 -2.07 -0.64
CA TRP A 21 -2.56 -2.12 -0.09
C TRP A 21 -2.33 -3.30 0.86
N ALA A 22 -3.37 -3.77 1.55
CA ALA A 22 -3.30 -5.01 2.34
C ALA A 22 -3.00 -6.22 1.44
N LEU A 23 -3.67 -6.32 0.28
CA LEU A 23 -3.38 -7.35 -0.71
C LEU A 23 -1.96 -7.20 -1.28
N ALA A 24 -1.58 -6.00 -1.70
CA ALA A 24 -0.28 -5.76 -2.34
C ALA A 24 0.93 -6.03 -1.44
N LEU A 25 0.79 -5.78 -0.14
CA LEU A 25 1.88 -5.90 0.83
C LEU A 25 1.80 -7.19 1.68
N GLY A 26 0.69 -7.94 1.59
CA GLY A 26 0.40 -9.02 2.54
C GLY A 26 0.15 -8.51 3.96
N TYR A 27 -0.31 -7.27 4.10
CA TYR A 27 -0.54 -6.61 5.38
C TYR A 27 -1.94 -6.90 5.92
N THR A 28 -2.13 -6.64 7.21
CA THR A 28 -3.43 -6.77 7.89
C THR A 28 -3.88 -5.43 8.45
N ALA A 29 -5.18 -5.32 8.77
CA ALA A 29 -5.71 -4.17 9.48
C ALA A 29 -5.00 -4.03 10.83
N LYS A 30 -4.49 -2.84 11.10
CA LYS A 30 -3.80 -2.53 12.34
C LYS A 30 -4.79 -2.59 13.50
N PRO A 31 -4.48 -3.32 14.59
CA PRO A 31 -5.34 -3.31 15.76
C PRO A 31 -5.39 -1.92 16.40
N ALA A 32 -6.44 -1.68 17.17
CA ALA A 32 -6.57 -0.48 17.97
C ALA A 32 -5.37 -0.31 18.93
N PRO A 33 -5.02 0.93 19.31
CA PRO A 33 -3.96 1.16 20.27
C PRO A 33 -4.15 0.39 21.59
N ALA A 34 -3.03 0.04 22.24
CA ALA A 34 -3.05 -0.73 23.47
C ALA A 34 -3.93 -0.05 24.53
N GLY A 35 -4.81 -0.85 25.16
CA GLY A 35 -5.78 -0.36 26.14
C GLY A 35 -7.19 -0.18 25.59
N PHE A 36 -7.40 -0.32 24.28
CA PHE A 36 -8.71 -0.19 23.63
C PHE A 36 -9.09 -1.48 22.91
N GLY A 37 -10.37 -1.85 22.94
CA GLY A 37 -10.91 -3.03 22.28
C GLY A 37 -11.16 -2.84 20.79
N SER A 38 -11.35 -1.59 20.34
CA SER A 38 -11.55 -1.25 18.93
C SER A 38 -11.12 0.18 18.60
N TRP A 39 -11.05 0.51 17.30
CA TRP A 39 -10.75 1.86 16.86
C TRP A 39 -11.87 2.84 17.24
N GLU A 40 -13.13 2.40 17.18
CA GLU A 40 -14.29 3.17 17.61
C GLU A 40 -14.21 3.55 19.10
N GLU A 41 -13.77 2.63 19.96
CA GLU A 41 -13.54 2.92 21.37
C GLU A 41 -12.42 3.96 21.55
N TRP A 42 -11.33 3.83 20.79
CA TRP A 42 -10.22 4.78 20.81
C TRP A 42 -10.67 6.17 20.33
N PHE A 43 -11.42 6.24 19.23
CA PHE A 43 -11.96 7.49 18.68
C PHE A 43 -12.92 8.17 19.65
N ALA A 44 -13.85 7.40 20.24
CA ALA A 44 -14.78 7.93 21.22
C ALA A 44 -14.06 8.47 22.46
N HIS A 45 -13.03 7.78 22.96
CA HIS A 45 -12.22 8.24 24.09
C HIS A 45 -11.49 9.56 23.80
N HIS A 46 -11.06 9.76 22.56
CA HIS A 46 -10.36 10.98 22.13
C HIS A 46 -11.31 12.04 21.57
N GLU A 47 -12.63 11.87 21.75
CA GLU A 47 -13.66 12.83 21.33
C GLU A 47 -13.63 13.14 19.82
N ILE A 48 -13.18 12.19 18.99
CA ILE A 48 -13.21 12.32 17.53
C ILE A 48 -14.67 12.23 17.05
N PRO A 49 -15.17 13.19 16.26
CA PRO A 49 -16.52 13.16 15.72
C PRO A 49 -16.81 11.87 14.94
N GLN A 50 -18.01 11.32 15.10
CA GLN A 50 -18.35 10.02 14.52
C GLN A 50 -18.32 10.00 12.98
N ASP A 51 -18.60 11.14 12.35
CA ASP A 51 -18.47 11.34 10.90
C ASP A 51 -17.02 11.38 10.40
N GLU A 52 -16.04 11.40 11.31
CA GLU A 52 -14.62 11.30 11.00
C GLU A 52 -14.06 9.87 11.13
N TRP A 53 -14.82 8.91 11.68
CA TRP A 53 -14.28 7.58 12.01
C TRP A 53 -13.88 6.76 10.79
N ASP A 54 -14.50 7.03 9.63
CA ASP A 54 -14.19 6.37 8.36
C ASP A 54 -13.16 7.15 7.50
N GLN A 55 -12.61 8.26 8.02
CA GLN A 55 -11.63 9.09 7.31
C GLN A 55 -10.21 8.51 7.34
N GLY A 56 -10.01 7.38 8.02
CA GLY A 56 -8.71 6.71 8.12
C GLY A 56 -8.82 5.20 8.05
N ALA A 57 -7.83 4.57 7.45
CA ALA A 57 -7.61 3.14 7.54
C ALA A 57 -6.12 2.87 7.81
N TYR A 58 -5.82 1.86 8.63
CA TYR A 58 -4.47 1.63 9.13
C TYR A 58 -4.09 0.18 8.91
N LEU A 59 -2.90 -0.05 8.37
CA LEU A 59 -2.33 -1.36 8.08
C LEU A 59 -1.02 -1.56 8.84
N CYS A 60 -0.73 -2.81 9.19
CA CYS A 60 0.56 -3.22 9.71
C CYS A 60 1.03 -4.52 9.06
N ASP A 61 2.35 -4.68 9.01
CA ASP A 61 2.97 -5.98 8.77
C ASP A 61 2.55 -6.96 9.89
N PRO A 62 1.93 -8.10 9.57
CA PRO A 62 1.55 -9.11 10.56
C PRO A 62 2.74 -9.64 11.38
N ASP A 63 3.95 -9.63 10.82
CA ASP A 63 5.18 -10.07 11.51
C ASP A 63 5.84 -8.92 12.29
N GLY A 64 5.33 -7.69 12.17
CA GLY A 64 5.81 -6.51 12.87
C GLY A 64 7.20 -6.03 12.45
N VAL A 65 7.68 -6.45 11.27
CA VAL A 65 9.01 -6.09 10.73
C VAL A 65 8.93 -4.81 9.91
N GLY A 66 7.96 -4.75 8.99
CA GLY A 66 7.72 -3.64 8.07
C GLY A 66 7.12 -2.39 8.73
N PRO A 67 7.23 -1.23 8.05
CA PRO A 67 6.60 0.00 8.51
C PRO A 67 5.08 -0.10 8.48
N GLY A 68 4.40 0.63 9.36
CA GLY A 68 2.95 0.79 9.24
C GLY A 68 2.56 1.65 8.03
N VAL A 69 1.38 1.41 7.48
CA VAL A 69 0.80 2.23 6.40
C VAL A 69 -0.54 2.81 6.86
N SER A 70 -0.70 4.11 6.74
CA SER A 70 -1.96 4.82 7.00
C SER A 70 -2.54 5.33 5.68
N LEU A 71 -3.84 5.18 5.49
CA LEU A 71 -4.59 5.69 4.36
C LEU A 71 -5.52 6.76 4.93
N LEU A 72 -5.31 8.03 4.60
CA LEU A 72 -6.06 9.14 5.20
C LEU A 72 -6.88 9.88 4.15
N GLN A 73 -8.11 10.22 4.50
CA GLN A 73 -8.99 10.97 3.62
C GLN A 73 -8.53 12.42 3.52
N VAL A 74 -8.41 12.92 2.29
CA VAL A 74 -8.23 14.35 2.01
C VAL A 74 -9.25 14.81 0.95
N PRO A 75 -9.70 16.07 1.00
CA PRO A 75 -10.67 16.57 0.01
C PRO A 75 -10.06 16.80 -1.37
N GLU A 76 -8.75 16.99 -1.47
CA GLU A 76 -8.05 17.25 -2.72
C GLU A 76 -7.82 15.97 -3.52
N SER A 77 -8.19 16.00 -4.80
CA SER A 77 -7.76 14.97 -5.75
C SER A 77 -6.28 15.11 -6.11
N LYS A 78 -5.63 13.99 -6.44
CA LYS A 78 -4.25 13.99 -6.98
C LYS A 78 -4.16 14.79 -8.27
N VAL A 79 -3.24 15.76 -8.33
CA VAL A 79 -3.03 16.63 -9.50
C VAL A 79 -1.71 16.42 -10.22
N VAL A 80 -0.70 15.90 -9.53
CA VAL A 80 0.65 15.68 -10.07
C VAL A 80 1.16 14.31 -9.66
N LYS A 81 2.27 13.88 -10.27
CA LYS A 81 2.96 12.63 -9.88
C LYS A 81 3.41 12.68 -8.42
N ASN A 82 3.32 11.55 -7.72
CA ASN A 82 3.89 11.40 -6.38
C ASN A 82 5.41 11.65 -6.42
N ARG A 83 5.91 12.46 -5.47
CA ARG A 83 7.36 12.71 -5.28
C ARG A 83 8.02 11.69 -4.36
N LEU A 84 7.27 10.66 -3.99
CA LEU A 84 7.70 9.46 -3.30
C LEU A 84 7.42 8.28 -4.22
N HIS A 85 8.31 7.30 -4.22
CA HIS A 85 8.18 6.09 -5.02
C HIS A 85 8.16 4.90 -4.06
N LEU A 86 7.12 4.07 -4.18
CA LEU A 86 7.01 2.81 -3.44
C LEU A 86 7.28 1.62 -4.37
N ASP A 87 8.23 0.76 -3.98
CA ASP A 87 8.57 -0.46 -4.70
C ASP A 87 8.04 -1.68 -3.94
N VAL A 88 7.09 -2.40 -4.54
CA VAL A 88 6.53 -3.66 -4.04
C VAL A 88 7.36 -4.82 -4.61
N GLN A 89 8.21 -5.40 -3.76
CA GLN A 89 9.24 -6.37 -4.16
C GLN A 89 8.73 -7.82 -4.17
N VAL A 90 7.74 -8.11 -5.02
CA VAL A 90 7.14 -9.46 -5.16
C VAL A 90 8.10 -10.47 -5.78
N GLY A 91 9.12 -9.99 -6.49
CA GLY A 91 10.09 -10.82 -7.19
C GLY A 91 11.06 -11.58 -6.28
N GLY A 92 11.15 -11.23 -5.00
CA GLY A 92 12.17 -11.76 -4.08
C GLY A 92 13.52 -11.04 -4.18
N GLY A 93 13.51 -9.78 -4.63
CA GLY A 93 14.69 -8.93 -4.70
C GLY A 93 15.58 -9.15 -5.93
N ARG A 94 16.59 -8.29 -6.07
CA ARG A 94 17.49 -8.26 -7.24
C ARG A 94 18.48 -9.44 -7.29
N ASP A 95 18.70 -10.12 -6.17
CA ASP A 95 19.55 -11.31 -6.10
C ASP A 95 18.84 -12.57 -6.64
N THR A 96 17.52 -12.52 -6.83
CA THR A 96 16.74 -13.61 -7.44
C THR A 96 16.89 -13.58 -8.97
N PRO A 97 17.25 -14.70 -9.63
CA PRO A 97 17.36 -14.77 -11.09
C PRO A 97 16.07 -14.35 -11.80
N TRP A 98 16.21 -13.69 -12.96
CA TRP A 98 15.08 -13.16 -13.73
C TRP A 98 14.02 -14.22 -14.01
N GLU A 99 14.44 -15.44 -14.35
CA GLU A 99 13.59 -16.57 -14.69
C GLU A 99 12.68 -17.01 -13.52
N ALA A 100 13.08 -16.73 -12.28
CA ALA A 100 12.26 -16.97 -11.09
C ALA A 100 11.51 -15.70 -10.63
N ARG A 101 12.12 -14.53 -10.83
CA ARG A 101 11.57 -13.23 -10.43
C ARG A 101 10.37 -12.81 -11.28
N TRP A 102 10.51 -12.85 -12.60
CA TRP A 102 9.52 -12.31 -13.52
C TRP A 102 8.17 -13.03 -13.47
N PRO A 103 8.08 -14.38 -13.39
CA PRO A 103 6.80 -15.05 -13.23
C PRO A 103 6.02 -14.60 -11.99
N ARG A 104 6.72 -14.31 -10.87
CA ARG A 104 6.08 -13.79 -9.64
C ARG A 104 5.56 -12.37 -9.84
N VAL A 105 6.31 -11.54 -10.56
CA VAL A 105 5.87 -10.19 -10.94
C VAL A 105 4.62 -10.26 -11.82
N VAL A 106 4.56 -11.18 -12.79
CA VAL A 106 3.38 -11.38 -13.65
C VAL A 106 2.18 -11.86 -12.84
N GLU A 107 2.35 -12.82 -11.93
CA GLU A 107 1.26 -13.30 -11.07
C GLU A 107 0.71 -12.16 -10.19
N ALA A 108 1.58 -11.42 -9.51
CA ALA A 108 1.17 -10.28 -8.71
C ALA A 108 0.52 -9.17 -9.55
N LEU A 109 1.02 -8.94 -10.78
CA LEU A 109 0.44 -7.99 -11.71
C LEU A 109 -1.02 -8.34 -12.02
N GLU A 110 -1.31 -9.61 -12.32
CA GLU A 110 -2.67 -10.08 -12.59
C GLU A 110 -3.58 -9.88 -11.37
N GLN A 111 -3.10 -10.26 -10.18
CA GLN A 111 -3.84 -10.09 -8.92
C GLN A 111 -4.15 -8.63 -8.61
N LEU A 112 -3.16 -7.74 -8.72
CA LEU A 112 -3.33 -6.32 -8.42
C LEU A 112 -4.19 -5.60 -9.46
N THR A 113 -4.11 -6.01 -10.73
CA THR A 113 -5.00 -5.50 -11.78
C THR A 113 -6.45 -5.91 -11.49
N ALA A 114 -6.69 -7.15 -11.07
CA ALA A 114 -8.02 -7.61 -10.64
C ALA A 114 -8.54 -6.85 -9.42
N ALA A 115 -7.65 -6.37 -8.54
CA ALA A 115 -7.97 -5.53 -7.39
C ALA A 115 -8.16 -4.03 -7.74
N GLY A 116 -8.06 -3.66 -9.02
CA GLY A 116 -8.36 -2.31 -9.51
C GLY A 116 -7.13 -1.43 -9.77
N ALA A 117 -5.91 -1.95 -9.68
CA ALA A 117 -4.74 -1.23 -10.16
C ALA A 117 -4.71 -1.14 -11.69
N THR A 118 -4.01 -0.15 -12.21
CA THR A 118 -3.80 0.06 -13.64
C THR A 118 -2.33 -0.04 -14.00
N VAL A 119 -2.01 -0.66 -15.13
CA VAL A 119 -0.65 -0.66 -15.67
C VAL A 119 -0.37 0.68 -16.35
N ILE A 120 0.67 1.38 -15.90
CA ILE A 120 1.12 2.62 -16.53
C ILE A 120 2.13 2.29 -17.64
N ARG A 121 3.14 1.48 -17.33
CA ARG A 121 4.19 1.06 -18.27
C ARG A 121 4.99 -0.11 -17.72
N VAL A 122 5.59 -0.88 -18.63
CA VAL A 122 6.59 -1.90 -18.30
C VAL A 122 7.95 -1.33 -18.65
N ASP A 123 8.88 -1.38 -17.71
CA ASP A 123 10.27 -1.00 -17.92
C ASP A 123 11.13 -2.21 -18.25
N GLU A 124 12.11 -2.00 -19.12
CA GLU A 124 13.04 -3.04 -19.56
C GLU A 124 14.47 -2.78 -19.08
N LEU A 125 15.19 -3.86 -18.82
CA LEU A 125 16.61 -3.86 -18.53
C LEU A 125 17.27 -4.96 -19.36
N GLN A 126 18.29 -4.60 -20.16
CA GLN A 126 19.01 -5.54 -21.03
C GLN A 126 18.10 -6.31 -22.01
N GLY A 127 17.07 -5.65 -22.53
CA GLY A 127 16.13 -6.22 -23.51
C GLY A 127 15.15 -7.23 -22.92
N ARG A 128 14.95 -7.22 -21.60
CA ARG A 128 13.92 -8.02 -20.91
C ARG A 128 13.11 -7.13 -19.97
N PRO A 129 11.83 -7.46 -19.71
CA PRO A 129 11.04 -6.77 -18.69
C PRO A 129 11.71 -6.82 -17.32
N ASP A 130 11.80 -5.67 -16.68
CA ASP A 130 12.46 -5.47 -15.40
C ASP A 130 11.44 -5.28 -14.27
N HIS A 131 10.56 -4.29 -14.40
CA HIS A 131 9.53 -3.99 -13.42
C HIS A 131 8.33 -3.33 -14.11
N VAL A 132 7.20 -3.30 -13.42
CA VAL A 132 5.97 -2.69 -13.93
C VAL A 132 5.64 -1.49 -13.08
N VAL A 133 5.48 -0.32 -13.69
CA VAL A 133 4.89 0.83 -13.00
C VAL A 133 3.38 0.69 -13.08
N MET A 134 2.74 0.69 -11.92
CA MET A 134 1.30 0.62 -11.78
C MET A 134 0.77 1.86 -11.05
N ALA A 135 -0.52 2.13 -11.20
CA ALA A 135 -1.26 3.04 -10.35
C ALA A 135 -2.25 2.24 -9.52
N ASP A 136 -2.37 2.55 -8.22
CA ASP A 136 -3.40 1.99 -7.35
C ASP A 136 -4.82 2.45 -7.80
N PRO A 137 -5.91 1.99 -7.17
CA PRO A 137 -7.28 2.36 -7.56
C PRO A 137 -7.61 3.86 -7.52
N GLU A 138 -6.74 4.69 -6.93
CA GLU A 138 -6.88 6.15 -6.89
C GLU A 138 -5.79 6.88 -7.70
N GLY A 139 -4.95 6.16 -8.43
CA GLY A 139 -3.95 6.72 -9.33
C GLY A 139 -2.61 7.06 -8.67
N ASN A 140 -2.35 6.58 -7.44
CA ASN A 140 -1.02 6.71 -6.84
C ASN A 140 -0.06 5.71 -7.47
N GLU A 141 1.08 6.22 -7.96
CA GLU A 141 2.04 5.39 -8.67
C GLU A 141 2.92 4.56 -7.72
N PHE A 142 3.15 3.30 -8.08
CA PHE A 142 4.10 2.38 -7.44
C PHE A 142 4.75 1.46 -8.47
N CYS A 143 5.88 0.84 -8.13
CA CYS A 143 6.48 -0.20 -8.96
C CYS A 143 6.28 -1.60 -8.37
N LEU A 144 6.07 -2.55 -9.26
CA LEU A 144 6.07 -3.98 -8.96
C LEU A 144 7.40 -4.57 -9.46
N VAL A 145 8.24 -5.08 -8.54
CA VAL A 145 9.67 -5.40 -8.77
C VAL A 145 10.00 -6.85 -8.43
#